data_AF-A0A8X6R2P5-F1
#
_entry.id   AF-A0A8X6R2P5-F1
#
_cell.length_a   1.000
_cell.length_b   1.000
_cell.length_c   1.000
_cell.angle_alpha   90.00
_cell.angle_beta   90.00
_cell.angle_gamma   90.00
#
_symmetry.space_group_name_H-M   'P 1'
#
loop_
_entity.id
_entity.type
_entity.pdbx_description
1 polymer ?
#
loop_
_entity_poly.entity_id
_entity_poly.type
_entity_poly.pdbx_seq_one_letter_code
_entity_poly.pdbx_strand_id
1 'polypeptide(L)'
;MMRLEILAVAFTVLALSSVTAFKGYSEDLVSFTIKADTCVGNSGDQKFCDDFISCVDKFPQKLQDIFHQCVKQAYGEEGLGKCNDKETLFRSQKQLKEYVSCFLTKLPNKSDLSDSDQSKVDDFKKCEYKVAGKCNKQ
;
A
#
# COMPACT_ATOMS: atom_id res chain seq x y z
N MET A 1 -17.22 59.50 5.93
CA MET A 1 -15.78 59.54 6.29
C MET A 1 -15.14 58.28 5.73
N MET A 2 -14.22 58.46 4.77
CA MET A 2 -13.33 57.41 4.27
C MET A 2 -12.28 57.06 5.34
N ARG A 3 -11.79 55.81 5.33
CA ARG A 3 -10.34 55.54 5.20
C ARG A 3 -10.13 54.14 4.66
N LEU A 4 -9.56 54.13 3.46
CA LEU A 4 -9.00 53.03 2.72
C LEU A 4 -7.50 53.02 3.06
N GLU A 5 -6.97 51.91 3.55
CA GLU A 5 -5.53 51.61 3.45
C GLU A 5 -5.36 50.14 3.08
N ILE A 6 -4.26 49.91 2.37
CA ILE A 6 -4.05 48.92 1.33
C ILE A 6 -3.05 47.86 1.84
N LEU A 7 -3.03 46.69 1.18
CA LEU A 7 -1.96 45.67 1.12
C LEU A 7 -1.77 44.73 2.32
N ALA A 8 -2.19 43.48 2.14
CA ALA A 8 -1.27 42.33 2.19
C ALA A 8 -1.88 41.13 1.45
N VAL A 9 -1.39 40.89 0.23
CA VAL A 9 -1.55 39.61 -0.46
C VAL A 9 -0.70 38.60 0.29
N ALA A 10 -1.34 37.58 0.87
CA ALA A 10 -0.66 36.34 1.25
C ALA A 10 -1.55 35.16 0.85
N PHE A 11 -1.54 34.88 -0.45
CA PHE A 11 -1.74 33.52 -0.95
C PHE A 11 -0.70 32.62 -0.27
N THR A 12 -1.10 31.90 0.78
CA THR A 12 -0.40 30.68 1.18
C THR A 12 -1.30 29.50 0.84
N VAL A 13 -0.95 28.96 -0.32
CA VAL A 13 -1.32 27.65 -0.84
C VAL A 13 -1.25 26.59 0.25
N LEU A 14 -2.34 25.82 0.34
CA LEU A 14 -2.38 24.39 0.63
C LEU A 14 -1.16 23.80 1.36
N ALA A 15 -1.29 23.61 2.66
CA ALA A 15 -0.75 22.41 3.28
C ALA A 15 -1.83 21.84 4.19
N LEU A 16 -2.59 20.91 3.61
CA LEU A 16 -3.34 19.89 4.31
C LEU A 16 -2.39 19.16 5.27
N SER A 17 -2.14 19.73 6.45
CA SER A 17 -1.50 19.03 7.57
C SER A 17 -2.50 18.13 8.31
N SER A 18 -3.53 17.68 7.60
CA SER A 18 -4.26 16.46 7.94
C SER A 18 -3.49 15.24 7.41
N VAL A 19 -2.21 15.13 7.78
CA VAL A 19 -1.61 13.80 7.95
C VAL A 19 -2.04 13.36 9.34
N THR A 20 -3.32 13.04 9.48
CA THR A 20 -3.79 12.25 10.60
C THR A 20 -2.96 10.98 10.58
N ALA A 21 -2.06 10.88 11.55
CA ALA A 21 -1.28 9.71 11.87
C ALA A 21 -2.15 8.46 11.66
N PHE A 22 -1.74 7.64 10.69
CA PHE A 22 -2.29 6.31 10.49
C PHE A 22 -2.15 5.57 11.82
N LYS A 23 -3.28 5.31 12.48
CA LYS A 23 -3.36 4.55 13.74
C LYS A 23 -2.53 3.26 13.61
N GLY A 24 -1.40 3.18 14.30
CA GLY A 24 -0.78 1.92 14.68
C GLY A 24 0.40 1.40 13.85
N TYR A 25 0.77 2.02 12.72
CA TYR A 25 1.93 1.59 11.91
C TYR A 25 2.90 2.73 11.65
N SER A 26 4.20 2.47 11.74
CA SER A 26 5.24 3.49 11.51
C SER A 26 5.25 3.95 10.05
N GLU A 27 5.55 5.23 9.81
CA GLU A 27 5.76 5.76 8.44
C GLU A 27 6.80 4.93 7.66
N ASP A 28 7.78 4.35 8.36
CA ASP A 28 8.78 3.45 7.80
C ASP A 28 8.18 2.18 7.19
N LEU A 29 7.18 1.58 7.85
CA LEU A 29 6.51 0.39 7.32
C LEU A 29 5.72 0.73 6.06
N VAL A 30 5.02 1.87 6.06
CA VAL A 30 4.26 2.36 4.91
C VAL A 30 5.19 2.62 3.72
N SER A 31 6.31 3.29 3.98
CA SER A 31 7.33 3.60 2.98
C SER A 31 7.98 2.33 2.42
N PHE A 32 8.24 1.34 3.28
CA PHE A 32 8.77 0.03 2.87
C PHE A 32 7.79 -0.72 1.97
N THR A 33 6.53 -0.87 2.37
CA THR A 33 5.50 -1.54 1.57
C THR A 33 5.32 -0.86 0.22
N ILE A 34 5.22 0.48 0.19
CA ILE A 34 5.12 1.22 -1.07
C ILE A 34 6.34 0.96 -1.97
N LYS A 35 7.56 0.93 -1.42
CA LYS A 35 8.77 0.67 -2.21
C LYS A 35 8.81 -0.77 -2.75
N ALA A 36 8.48 -1.76 -1.93
CA ALA A 36 8.44 -3.17 -2.34
C ALA A 36 7.38 -3.38 -3.43
N ASP A 37 6.17 -2.87 -3.20
CA ASP A 37 5.04 -2.95 -4.14
C ASP A 37 5.35 -2.22 -5.45
N THR A 38 5.96 -1.03 -5.38
CA THR A 38 6.37 -0.27 -6.58
C THR A 38 7.39 -1.06 -7.40
N CYS A 39 8.38 -1.69 -6.76
CA CYS A 39 9.37 -2.49 -7.47
C CYS A 39 8.71 -3.68 -8.19
N VAL A 40 7.93 -4.47 -7.47
CA VAL A 40 7.25 -5.63 -8.05
C VAL A 40 6.35 -5.20 -9.20
N GLY A 41 5.49 -4.21 -8.96
CA GLY A 41 4.52 -3.74 -9.94
C GLY A 41 5.13 -3.15 -11.21
N ASN A 42 6.35 -2.60 -11.14
CA ASN A 42 7.06 -2.02 -12.28
C ASN A 42 8.06 -2.98 -12.94
N SER A 43 8.13 -4.24 -12.49
CA SER A 43 9.16 -5.18 -12.95
C SER A 43 9.02 -5.58 -14.42
N GLY A 44 7.83 -5.47 -15.01
CA GLY A 44 7.52 -6.01 -16.34
C GLY A 44 7.58 -7.54 -16.41
N ASP A 45 7.72 -8.23 -15.27
CA ASP A 45 7.78 -9.69 -15.18
C ASP A 45 6.49 -10.21 -14.54
N GLN A 46 5.60 -10.77 -15.38
CA GLN A 46 4.33 -11.32 -14.91
C GLN A 46 4.54 -12.42 -13.87
N LYS A 47 5.57 -13.26 -14.03
CA LYS A 47 5.85 -14.34 -13.07
C LYS A 47 6.27 -13.75 -11.73
N PHE A 48 7.00 -12.64 -11.74
CA PHE A 48 7.39 -11.96 -10.51
C PHE A 48 6.16 -11.37 -9.78
N CYS A 49 5.21 -10.80 -10.51
CA CYS A 49 3.97 -10.30 -9.93
C CYS A 49 3.03 -11.42 -9.47
N ASP A 50 2.94 -12.53 -10.20
CA ASP A 50 2.19 -13.71 -9.77
C ASP A 50 2.80 -14.32 -8.49
N ASP A 51 4.13 -14.42 -8.42
CA ASP A 51 4.85 -14.87 -7.22
C ASP A 51 4.52 -13.96 -6.02
N PHE A 52 4.45 -12.63 -6.22
CA PHE A 52 4.07 -11.68 -5.18
C PHE A 52 2.61 -11.84 -4.74
N ILE A 53 1.67 -11.91 -5.68
CA ILE A 53 0.24 -12.11 -5.37
C ILE A 53 0.05 -13.45 -4.65
N SER A 54 0.77 -14.51 -5.02
CA SER A 54 0.69 -15.81 -4.35
C SER A 54 1.13 -15.78 -2.88
N CYS A 55 1.92 -14.78 -2.47
CA CYS A 55 2.23 -14.61 -1.06
C CYS A 55 0.98 -14.25 -0.26
N VAL A 56 -0.01 -13.57 -0.84
CA VAL A 56 -1.29 -13.23 -0.19
C VAL A 56 -2.03 -14.49 0.27
N ASP A 57 -1.91 -15.62 -0.43
CA ASP A 57 -2.51 -16.90 -0.01
C ASP A 57 -1.95 -17.42 1.32
N LYS A 58 -0.79 -16.90 1.75
CA LYS A 58 -0.18 -17.20 3.06
C LYS A 58 -0.78 -16.38 4.19
N PHE A 59 -1.52 -15.30 3.89
CA PHE A 59 -2.21 -14.56 4.94
C PHE A 59 -3.23 -15.45 5.68
N PRO A 60 -3.47 -15.21 6.98
CA PRO A 60 -4.69 -15.67 7.61
C PRO A 60 -5.91 -15.07 6.90
N GLN A 61 -7.03 -15.80 6.90
CA GLN A 61 -8.23 -15.43 6.12
C GLN A 61 -8.66 -13.99 6.35
N LYS A 62 -8.64 -13.53 7.61
CA LYS A 62 -8.99 -12.16 7.98
C LYS A 62 -8.15 -11.10 7.24
N LEU A 63 -6.86 -11.35 7.04
CA LEU A 63 -5.99 -10.44 6.29
C LEU A 63 -6.17 -10.57 4.78
N GLN A 64 -6.50 -11.76 4.26
CA GLN A 64 -6.89 -11.93 2.86
C GLN A 64 -8.18 -11.15 2.55
N ASP A 65 -9.17 -11.19 3.44
CA ASP A 65 -10.42 -10.46 3.27
C ASP A 65 -10.17 -8.94 3.26
N ILE A 66 -9.29 -8.44 4.13
CA ILE A 66 -8.86 -7.03 4.13
C ILE A 66 -8.15 -6.69 2.81
N PHE A 67 -7.23 -7.54 2.36
CA PHE A 67 -6.54 -7.36 1.08
C PHE A 67 -7.54 -7.25 -0.07
N HIS A 68 -8.48 -8.20 -0.20
CA HIS A 68 -9.49 -8.19 -1.26
C HIS A 68 -10.41 -6.95 -1.19
N GLN A 69 -10.84 -6.56 0.01
CA GLN A 69 -11.62 -5.33 0.20
C GLN A 69 -10.85 -4.09 -0.27
N CYS A 70 -9.57 -3.99 0.09
CA CYS A 70 -8.75 -2.83 -0.26
C CYS A 70 -8.36 -2.81 -1.73
N VAL A 71 -8.12 -3.96 -2.35
CA VAL A 71 -7.95 -4.08 -3.80
C VAL A 71 -9.22 -3.62 -4.50
N LYS A 72 -10.39 -4.13 -4.10
CA LYS A 72 -11.67 -3.71 -4.69
C LYS A 72 -11.92 -2.21 -4.52
N GLN A 73 -11.56 -1.64 -3.38
CA GLN A 73 -11.71 -0.20 -3.12
C GLN A 73 -10.80 0.66 -4.02
N ALA A 74 -9.55 0.27 -4.22
CA ALA A 74 -8.58 1.05 -5.00
C ALA A 74 -8.66 0.81 -6.52
N TYR A 75 -9.10 -0.38 -6.93
CA TYR A 75 -9.05 -0.85 -8.32
C TYR A 75 -10.40 -1.19 -8.93
N GLY A 76 -11.49 -1.17 -8.14
CA GLY A 76 -12.82 -1.54 -8.60
C GLY A 76 -12.94 -3.02 -8.98
N GLU A 77 -13.85 -3.33 -9.89
CA GLU A 77 -14.09 -4.71 -10.36
C GLU A 77 -12.96 -5.24 -11.27
N GLU A 78 -12.12 -4.35 -11.84
CA GLU A 78 -10.99 -4.76 -12.67
C GLU A 78 -9.86 -5.40 -11.86
N GLY A 79 -9.77 -5.06 -10.56
CA GLY A 79 -8.71 -5.54 -9.68
C GLY A 79 -7.30 -5.09 -10.08
N LEU A 80 -6.31 -5.80 -9.56
CA LEU A 80 -4.91 -5.56 -9.88
C LEU A 80 -4.65 -5.73 -11.38
N GLY A 81 -3.70 -4.97 -11.90
CA GLY A 81 -3.23 -5.09 -13.28
C GLY A 81 -2.33 -6.31 -13.47
N LYS A 82 -1.71 -6.38 -14.64
CA LYS A 82 -0.65 -7.35 -14.96
C LYS A 82 0.71 -6.64 -14.92
N CYS A 83 1.79 -7.39 -14.86
CA CYS A 83 3.14 -6.86 -15.02
C CYS A 83 3.66 -7.24 -16.39
N ASN A 84 3.24 -6.48 -17.39
CA ASN A 84 3.67 -6.66 -18.77
C ASN A 84 3.95 -5.30 -19.40
N ASP A 85 4.30 -5.28 -20.68
CA ASP A 85 4.68 -4.06 -21.38
C ASP A 85 3.58 -2.98 -21.47
N LYS A 86 2.32 -3.32 -21.13
CA LYS A 86 1.15 -2.45 -21.29
C LYS A 86 0.57 -1.96 -19.97
N GLU A 87 0.86 -2.63 -18.86
CA GLU A 87 0.29 -2.30 -17.55
C GLU A 87 1.24 -2.72 -16.41
N THR A 88 1.09 -2.04 -15.27
CA THR A 88 1.75 -2.37 -14.01
C THR A 88 0.74 -2.99 -13.04
N LEU A 89 1.22 -3.80 -12.08
CA LEU A 89 0.34 -4.47 -11.11
C LEU A 89 -0.61 -3.49 -10.39
N PHE A 90 -0.09 -2.33 -10.02
CA PHE A 90 -0.83 -1.34 -9.24
C PHE A 90 -1.36 -0.17 -10.07
N ARG A 91 -1.26 -0.23 -11.41
CA ARG A 91 -1.76 0.73 -12.42
C ARG A 91 -1.24 2.17 -12.31
N SER A 92 -1.30 2.77 -11.12
CA SER A 92 -0.81 4.10 -10.80
C SER A 92 -0.32 4.20 -9.35
N GLN A 93 0.62 5.12 -9.09
CA GLN A 93 1.11 5.38 -7.74
C GLN A 93 0.00 5.88 -6.79
N LYS A 94 -1.02 6.55 -7.34
CA LYS A 94 -2.18 7.01 -6.57
C LYS A 94 -2.98 5.82 -6.03
N GLN A 95 -3.32 4.86 -6.88
CA GLN A 95 -4.08 3.68 -6.47
C GLN A 95 -3.27 2.78 -5.53
N LEU A 96 -1.95 2.66 -5.74
CA LEU A 96 -1.07 1.98 -4.78
C LEU A 96 -1.17 2.60 -3.38
N LYS A 97 -1.10 3.94 -3.29
CA LYS A 97 -1.24 4.64 -2.00
C LYS A 97 -2.63 4.45 -1.38
N GLU A 98 -3.69 4.42 -2.20
CA GLU A 98 -5.05 4.15 -1.73
C GLU A 98 -5.20 2.73 -1.17
N TYR A 99 -4.67 1.73 -1.87
CA TYR A 99 -4.61 0.33 -1.41
C TYR A 99 -3.83 0.21 -0.09
N VAL A 100 -2.60 0.73 -0.04
CA VAL A 100 -1.74 0.65 1.16
C VAL A 100 -2.41 1.36 2.34
N SER A 101 -2.99 2.54 2.11
CA SER A 101 -3.75 3.28 3.12
C SER A 101 -4.93 2.46 3.66
N CYS A 102 -5.74 1.85 2.77
CA CYS A 102 -6.85 0.99 3.17
C CYS A 102 -6.36 -0.22 3.97
N PHE A 103 -5.31 -0.89 3.51
CA PHE A 103 -4.81 -2.10 4.14
C PHE A 103 -4.32 -1.80 5.56
N LEU A 104 -3.47 -0.78 5.72
CA LEU A 104 -2.91 -0.38 7.01
C LEU A 104 -3.96 0.10 8.02
N THR A 105 -5.02 0.77 7.56
CA THR A 105 -6.09 1.25 8.45
C THR A 105 -7.01 0.14 8.95
N LYS A 106 -7.10 -0.96 8.21
CA LYS A 106 -7.93 -2.13 8.55
C LYS A 106 -7.14 -3.26 9.19
N LEU A 107 -5.81 -3.17 9.21
CA LEU A 107 -4.96 -4.15 9.84
C LEU A 107 -5.34 -4.32 11.33
N PRO A 108 -5.57 -5.55 11.80
CA PRO A 108 -5.84 -5.82 13.20
C PRO A 108 -4.60 -5.56 14.06
N ASN A 109 -4.80 -5.27 15.35
CA ASN A 109 -3.67 -5.25 16.27
C ASN A 109 -3.08 -6.66 16.40
N LYS A 110 -1.79 -6.76 16.75
CA LYS A 110 -1.14 -8.06 16.97
C LYS A 110 -1.87 -8.91 18.02
N SER A 111 -2.45 -8.28 19.05
CA SER A 111 -3.26 -8.94 20.08
C SER A 111 -4.54 -9.58 19.56
N ASP A 112 -5.02 -9.15 18.39
CA ASP A 112 -6.26 -9.61 17.78
C ASP A 112 -6.02 -10.80 16.82
N LEU A 113 -4.79 -11.31 16.76
CA LEU A 113 -4.35 -12.45 15.95
C LEU A 113 -4.06 -13.65 16.86
N SER A 114 -4.60 -14.81 16.51
CA SER A 114 -4.24 -16.05 17.18
C SER A 114 -2.78 -16.43 16.90
N ASP A 115 -2.20 -17.33 17.68
CA ASP A 115 -0.84 -17.84 17.42
C ASP A 115 -0.74 -18.52 16.03
N SER A 116 -1.82 -19.18 15.60
CA SER A 116 -1.91 -19.73 14.24
C SER A 116 -1.91 -18.64 13.17
N ASP A 117 -2.54 -17.49 13.41
CA ASP A 117 -2.52 -16.36 12.48
C ASP A 117 -1.15 -15.71 12.44
N GLN A 118 -0.46 -15.62 13.58
CA GLN A 118 0.90 -15.10 13.66
C GLN A 118 1.88 -15.95 12.84
N SER A 119 1.79 -17.29 12.91
CA SER A 119 2.61 -18.17 12.07
C SER A 119 2.37 -17.93 10.57
N LYS A 120 1.12 -17.71 10.16
CA LYS A 120 0.77 -17.39 8.77
C LYS A 120 1.30 -16.03 8.33
N VAL A 121 1.25 -15.02 9.21
CA VAL A 121 1.87 -13.71 8.97
C VAL A 121 3.39 -13.84 8.79
N ASP A 122 4.05 -14.71 9.55
CA ASP A 122 5.49 -14.94 9.38
C ASP A 122 5.82 -15.66 8.07
N ASP A 123 4.98 -16.61 7.63
CA ASP A 123 5.13 -17.26 6.33
C ASP A 123 4.90 -16.29 5.17
N PHE A 124 3.92 -15.38 5.30
CA PHE A 124 3.73 -14.27 4.37
C PHE A 124 4.98 -13.41 4.28
N LYS A 125 5.51 -12.93 5.42
CA LYS A 125 6.72 -12.08 5.44
C LYS A 125 7.90 -12.77 4.76
N LYS A 126 8.14 -14.05 5.05
CA LYS A 126 9.21 -14.83 4.40
C LYS A 126 9.02 -14.91 2.89
N CYS A 127 7.77 -15.09 2.43
CA CYS A 127 7.43 -15.09 1.02
C CYS A 127 7.72 -13.73 0.38
N GLU A 128 7.19 -12.66 0.97
CA GLU A 128 7.35 -11.29 0.50
C GLU A 128 8.84 -10.89 0.46
N TYR A 129 9.61 -11.17 1.52
CA TYR A 129 11.07 -10.91 1.53
C TYR A 129 11.82 -11.67 0.45
N LYS A 130 11.43 -12.91 0.14
CA LYS A 130 12.07 -13.70 -0.94
C LYS A 130 11.76 -13.11 -2.31
N VAL A 131 10.54 -12.61 -2.49
CA VAL A 131 10.06 -11.98 -3.73
C VAL A 131 10.68 -10.59 -3.86
N ALA A 132 10.39 -9.68 -2.94
CA ALA A 132 10.92 -8.31 -2.90
C ALA A 132 12.45 -8.25 -2.75
N GLY A 133 13.11 -9.28 -2.21
CA GLY A 133 14.58 -9.37 -2.17
C GLY A 133 15.23 -9.37 -3.56
N LYS A 134 14.47 -9.67 -4.63
CA LYS A 134 14.90 -9.48 -6.02
C LYS A 134 15.04 -8.00 -6.42
N CYS A 135 14.35 -7.10 -5.71
CA CYS A 135 14.39 -5.65 -5.93
C CYS A 135 15.69 -5.00 -5.46
N ASN A 136 16.36 -5.56 -4.46
CA ASN A 136 17.63 -5.04 -3.93
C ASN A 136 18.86 -5.51 -4.73
N LYS A 137 18.66 -6.23 -5.84
CA LYS A 137 19.73 -6.74 -6.72
C LYS A 137 19.78 -6.06 -8.09
N GLN A 138 18.95 -5.05 -8.32
CA GLN A 138 18.99 -4.16 -9.48
C GLN A 138 19.67 -2.85 -9.09
#